data_AF-A0A445C7E7-F1
#
_entry.id   AF-A0A445C7E7-F1
#
_cell.length_a   1.000
_cell.length_b   1.000
_cell.length_c   1.000
_cell.angle_alpha   90.00
_cell.angle_beta   90.00
_cell.angle_gamma   90.00
#
_symmetry.space_group_name_H-M   'P 1'
#
loop_
_entity.id
_entity.type
_entity.pdbx_description
1 polymer ?
#
loop_
_entity_poly.entity_id
_entity_poly.type
_entity_poly.pdbx_seq_one_letter_code
_entity_poly.pdbx_strand_id
1 'polypeptide(L)'
;MEDTGKNGGSVAAYGVFLAMLNLCEGTRSLEYGKKVHEFLRRSRFRGEVELNNRLIGMYGKCGNMNIARNVFDRMPERNMSSWHLMIIGYTENGAGDDALLVFQEMKEEGTRPESETFALVLAACAREEAVEEGLLHFESMKEYGIVPTMEHYMEVINILGNAGQLNEVEEFIESKPFQPEDDIWEALRNFARIHGDMDLEDRAEELLACLNPSKAIADKLPTPPRKK
;
A
#
# COMPACT_ATOMS: atom_id res chain seq x y z
N MET A 1 -27.35 -7.04 42.19
CA MET A 1 -27.33 -8.03 41.09
C MET A 1 -26.97 -7.28 39.84
N GLU A 2 -25.68 -7.29 39.51
CA GLU A 2 -25.12 -6.59 38.36
C GLU A 2 -25.42 -7.34 37.06
N ASP A 3 -25.77 -6.55 36.04
CA ASP A 3 -26.12 -6.92 34.67
C ASP A 3 -24.84 -7.33 33.91
N THR A 4 -24.35 -8.56 34.11
CA THR A 4 -23.19 -9.11 33.39
C THR A 4 -23.59 -9.82 32.08
N GLY A 5 -24.88 -9.91 31.76
CA GLY A 5 -25.40 -10.63 30.58
C GLY A 5 -25.49 -9.79 29.29
N LYS A 6 -25.69 -8.46 29.38
CA LYS A 6 -25.86 -7.62 28.18
C LYS A 6 -24.56 -7.26 27.46
N ASN A 7 -23.42 -7.27 28.16
CA ASN A 7 -22.15 -6.86 27.57
C ASN A 7 -21.57 -7.94 26.62
N GLY A 8 -21.76 -9.23 26.94
CA GLY A 8 -21.29 -10.33 26.10
C GLY A 8 -21.97 -10.41 24.73
N GLY A 9 -23.28 -10.14 24.66
CA GLY A 9 -24.02 -10.10 23.39
C GLY A 9 -23.63 -8.93 22.48
N SER A 10 -23.17 -7.82 23.05
CA SER A 10 -22.63 -6.68 22.29
C SER A 10 -21.35 -7.02 21.57
N VAL A 11 -20.39 -7.58 22.32
CA VAL A 11 -19.06 -7.89 21.82
C VAL A 11 -19.14 -8.98 20.74
N ALA A 12 -20.00 -9.98 20.93
CA ALA A 12 -20.25 -11.00 19.92
C ALA A 12 -20.81 -10.41 18.62
N ALA A 13 -21.82 -9.52 18.69
CA ALA A 13 -22.40 -8.91 17.51
C ALA A 13 -21.40 -8.00 16.75
N TYR A 14 -20.56 -7.26 17.48
CA TYR A 14 -19.49 -6.45 16.90
C TYR A 14 -18.47 -7.30 16.15
N GLY A 15 -17.98 -8.37 16.79
CA GLY A 15 -17.04 -9.32 16.17
C GLY A 15 -17.61 -10.01 14.93
N VAL A 16 -18.93 -10.27 14.89
CA VAL A 16 -19.59 -10.83 13.70
C VAL A 16 -19.56 -9.84 12.53
N PHE A 17 -19.77 -8.54 12.76
CA PHE A 17 -19.64 -7.54 11.69
C PHE A 17 -18.22 -7.50 11.11
N LEU A 18 -17.20 -7.47 11.97
CA LEU A 18 -15.80 -7.52 11.54
C LEU A 18 -15.53 -8.77 10.70
N ALA A 19 -15.90 -9.95 11.20
CA ALA A 19 -15.67 -11.21 10.49
C ALA A 19 -16.36 -11.25 9.12
N MET A 20 -17.62 -10.80 9.04
CA MET A 20 -18.35 -10.75 7.77
C MET A 20 -17.72 -9.77 6.78
N LEU A 21 -17.29 -8.59 7.23
CA LEU A 21 -16.64 -7.60 6.37
C LEU A 21 -15.28 -8.11 5.88
N ASN A 22 -14.47 -8.73 6.75
CA ASN A 22 -13.20 -9.37 6.37
C ASN A 22 -13.40 -10.45 5.31
N LEU A 23 -14.43 -11.28 5.48
CA LEU A 23 -14.77 -12.33 4.52
C LEU A 23 -15.19 -11.73 3.17
N CYS A 24 -16.03 -10.69 3.19
CA CYS A 24 -16.47 -10.00 1.97
C CYS A 24 -15.29 -9.34 1.24
N GLU A 25 -14.36 -8.73 1.98
CA GLU A 25 -13.15 -8.12 1.43
C GLU A 25 -12.22 -9.16 0.80
N GLY A 26 -11.90 -10.25 1.53
CA GLY A 26 -11.03 -11.31 1.03
C GLY A 26 -11.62 -12.08 -0.17
N THR A 27 -12.95 -12.19 -0.25
CA THR A 27 -13.65 -12.81 -1.39
C THR A 27 -14.07 -11.81 -2.47
N ARG A 28 -13.78 -10.50 -2.27
CA ARG A 28 -14.23 -9.39 -3.13
C ARG A 28 -15.73 -9.41 -3.44
N SER A 29 -16.55 -9.82 -2.47
CA SER A 29 -17.99 -9.95 -2.65
C SER A 29 -18.73 -8.65 -2.33
N LEU A 30 -18.85 -7.79 -3.34
CA LEU A 30 -19.54 -6.50 -3.23
C LEU A 30 -21.02 -6.66 -2.82
N GLU A 31 -21.70 -7.69 -3.31
CA GLU A 31 -23.12 -7.93 -3.01
C GLU A 31 -23.33 -8.22 -1.52
N TYR A 32 -22.57 -9.16 -0.95
CA TYR A 32 -22.65 -9.48 0.48
C TYR A 32 -22.15 -8.32 1.34
N GLY A 33 -21.07 -7.64 0.92
CA GLY A 33 -20.58 -6.44 1.60
C GLY A 33 -21.64 -5.34 1.74
N LYS A 34 -22.43 -5.09 0.68
CA LYS A 34 -23.57 -4.15 0.72
C LYS A 34 -24.67 -4.60 1.68
N LYS A 35 -24.97 -5.90 1.76
CA LYS A 35 -25.95 -6.42 2.71
C LYS A 35 -25.46 -6.21 4.15
N VAL A 36 -24.20 -6.54 4.43
CA VAL A 36 -23.59 -6.34 5.76
C VAL A 36 -23.59 -4.86 6.14
N HIS A 37 -23.22 -3.97 5.22
CA HIS A 37 -23.25 -2.53 5.44
C HIS A 37 -24.66 -2.03 5.79
N GLU A 38 -25.70 -2.48 5.08
CA GLU A 38 -27.08 -2.07 5.39
C GLU A 38 -27.54 -2.57 6.78
N PHE A 39 -27.12 -3.77 7.19
CA PHE A 39 -27.36 -4.25 8.56
C PHE A 39 -26.60 -3.42 9.59
N LEU A 40 -25.33 -3.10 9.35
CA LEU A 40 -24.50 -2.27 10.23
C LEU A 40 -25.12 -0.88 10.41
N ARG A 41 -25.65 -0.27 9.33
CA ARG A 41 -26.32 1.05 9.37
C ARG A 41 -27.55 1.08 10.26
N ARG A 42 -28.22 -0.06 10.46
CA ARG A 42 -29.41 -0.19 11.34
C ARG A 42 -29.05 -0.68 12.75
N SER A 43 -27.80 -1.02 12.98
CA SER A 43 -27.32 -1.47 14.28
C SER A 43 -26.93 -0.30 15.18
N ARG A 44 -26.69 -0.58 16.46
CA ARG A 44 -26.13 0.40 17.40
C ARG A 44 -24.66 0.75 17.14
N PHE A 45 -23.96 -0.02 16.32
CA PHE A 45 -22.54 0.20 15.99
C PHE A 45 -22.37 1.10 14.75
N ARG A 46 -23.47 1.70 14.27
CA ARG A 46 -23.42 2.68 13.20
C ARG A 46 -22.54 3.86 13.63
N GLY A 47 -21.50 4.16 12.83
CA GLY A 47 -20.62 5.28 13.09
C GLY A 47 -19.33 4.91 13.83
N GLU A 48 -19.20 3.68 14.33
CA GLU A 48 -17.96 3.19 14.94
C GLU A 48 -16.80 3.24 13.93
N VAL A 49 -15.72 3.91 14.32
CA VAL A 49 -14.58 4.22 13.43
C VAL A 49 -13.97 2.96 12.84
N GLU A 50 -13.72 1.93 13.65
CA GLU A 50 -13.11 0.68 13.18
C GLU A 50 -14.02 -0.08 12.19
N LEU A 51 -15.33 -0.15 12.43
CA LEU A 51 -16.25 -0.79 11.50
C LEU A 51 -16.41 0.00 10.20
N ASN A 52 -16.39 1.34 10.26
CA ASN A 52 -16.38 2.18 9.07
C ASN A 52 -15.08 2.02 8.28
N ASN A 53 -13.93 1.95 8.95
CA ASN A 53 -12.65 1.63 8.32
C ASN A 53 -12.73 0.26 7.63
N ARG A 54 -13.30 -0.75 8.28
CA ARG A 54 -13.48 -2.06 7.64
C ARG A 54 -14.41 -2.02 6.42
N LEU A 55 -15.45 -1.19 6.45
CA LEU A 55 -16.28 -0.94 5.27
C LEU A 55 -15.48 -0.28 4.13
N ILE A 56 -14.68 0.76 4.43
CA ILE A 56 -13.83 1.44 3.45
C ILE A 56 -12.90 0.44 2.77
N GLY A 57 -12.14 -0.34 3.56
CA GLY A 57 -11.24 -1.37 3.03
C GLY A 57 -11.96 -2.41 2.19
N MET A 58 -13.11 -2.91 2.66
CA MET A 58 -13.94 -3.87 1.92
C MET A 58 -14.41 -3.31 0.57
N TYR A 59 -14.93 -2.08 0.55
CA TYR A 59 -15.36 -1.45 -0.70
C TYR A 59 -14.20 -1.14 -1.64
N GLY A 60 -13.05 -0.71 -1.12
CA GLY A 60 -11.84 -0.48 -1.89
C GLY A 60 -11.33 -1.75 -2.58
N LYS A 61 -11.24 -2.88 -1.86
CA LYS A 61 -10.85 -4.18 -2.45
C LYS A 61 -11.88 -4.73 -3.46
N CYS A 62 -13.14 -4.31 -3.35
CA CYS A 62 -14.19 -4.61 -4.32
C CYS A 62 -14.22 -3.62 -5.51
N GLY A 63 -13.31 -2.64 -5.54
CA GLY A 63 -13.22 -1.61 -6.58
C GLY A 63 -14.37 -0.60 -6.60
N ASN A 64 -15.08 -0.43 -5.48
CA ASN A 64 -16.18 0.54 -5.38
C ASN A 64 -15.80 1.74 -4.52
N MET A 65 -14.85 2.55 -5.02
CA MET A 65 -14.36 3.72 -4.30
C MET A 65 -15.43 4.79 -4.07
N ASN A 66 -16.46 4.86 -4.91
CA ASN A 66 -17.60 5.76 -4.69
C ASN A 66 -18.32 5.51 -3.36
N ILE A 67 -18.56 4.24 -3.01
CA ILE A 67 -19.18 3.93 -1.71
C ILE A 67 -18.16 4.06 -0.58
N ALA A 68 -16.90 3.67 -0.80
CA ALA A 68 -15.83 3.85 0.19
C ALA A 68 -15.71 5.33 0.61
N ARG A 69 -15.62 6.25 -0.36
CA ARG A 69 -15.62 7.69 -0.15
C ARG A 69 -16.87 8.17 0.58
N ASN A 70 -18.05 7.68 0.20
CA ASN A 70 -19.29 8.06 0.89
C ASN A 70 -19.30 7.65 2.38
N VAL A 71 -18.75 6.48 2.70
CA VAL A 71 -18.59 6.04 4.10
C VAL A 71 -17.64 7.00 4.81
N PHE A 72 -16.46 7.23 4.24
CA PHE A 72 -15.43 8.13 4.77
C PHE A 72 -15.94 9.56 5.03
N ASP A 73 -16.66 10.14 4.07
CA ASP A 73 -17.25 11.49 4.18
C ASP A 73 -18.24 11.63 5.33
N ARG A 74 -18.95 10.55 5.64
CA ARG A 74 -19.99 10.51 6.67
C ARG A 74 -19.48 10.15 8.06
N MET A 75 -18.19 9.84 8.19
CA MET A 75 -17.57 9.57 9.48
C MET A 75 -17.50 10.86 10.31
N PRO A 76 -18.04 10.89 11.54
CA PRO A 76 -17.94 12.04 12.42
C PRO A 76 -16.52 12.23 12.96
N GLU A 77 -15.78 11.12 13.09
CA GLU A 77 -14.40 11.06 13.53
C GLU A 77 -13.63 10.14 12.59
N ARG A 78 -12.39 10.52 12.26
CA ARG A 78 -11.47 9.75 11.41
C ARG A 78 -10.16 9.62 12.15
N ASN A 79 -9.49 8.48 11.96
CA ASN A 79 -8.15 8.26 12.46
C ASN A 79 -7.17 8.05 11.29
N MET A 80 -5.88 7.88 11.60
CA MET A 80 -4.85 7.63 10.58
C MET A 80 -5.23 6.48 9.63
N SER A 81 -5.76 5.38 10.17
CA SER A 81 -6.19 4.24 9.36
C SER A 81 -7.34 4.60 8.40
N SER A 82 -8.25 5.50 8.76
CA SER A 82 -9.30 5.98 7.84
C SER A 82 -8.69 6.65 6.61
N TRP A 83 -7.68 7.49 6.79
CA TRP A 83 -6.97 8.19 5.70
C TRP A 83 -6.15 7.21 4.86
N HIS A 84 -5.38 6.34 5.51
CA HIS A 84 -4.56 5.33 4.83
C HIS A 84 -5.39 4.41 3.95
N LEU A 85 -6.54 3.95 4.43
CA LEU A 85 -7.43 3.09 3.64
C LEU A 85 -7.98 3.78 2.38
N MET A 86 -8.20 5.09 2.44
CA MET A 86 -8.62 5.86 1.27
C MET A 86 -7.48 6.01 0.27
N ILE A 87 -6.27 6.36 0.73
CA ILE A 87 -5.06 6.47 -0.11
C ILE A 87 -4.79 5.11 -0.79
N ILE A 88 -4.68 4.02 -0.02
CA ILE A 88 -4.48 2.66 -0.53
C ILE A 88 -5.58 2.29 -1.53
N GLY A 89 -6.85 2.54 -1.17
CA GLY A 89 -8.00 2.19 -2.00
C GLY A 89 -7.96 2.87 -3.37
N TYR A 90 -7.66 4.16 -3.43
CA TYR A 90 -7.53 4.89 -4.70
C TYR A 90 -6.31 4.42 -5.51
N THR A 91 -5.15 4.26 -4.85
CA THR A 91 -3.92 3.78 -5.47
C THR A 91 -4.07 2.40 -6.11
N GLU A 92 -4.68 1.45 -5.41
CA GLU A 92 -4.90 0.07 -5.92
C GLU A 92 -5.94 0.02 -7.05
N ASN A 93 -6.83 1.00 -7.15
CA ASN A 93 -7.86 1.08 -8.19
C ASN A 93 -7.46 1.96 -9.37
N GLY A 94 -6.19 2.39 -9.46
CA GLY A 94 -5.67 3.17 -10.60
C GLY A 94 -6.21 4.60 -10.64
N ALA A 95 -6.42 5.18 -9.46
CA ALA A 95 -6.88 6.56 -9.29
C ALA A 95 -5.88 7.31 -8.39
N GLY A 96 -4.59 7.32 -8.74
CA GLY A 96 -3.56 7.93 -7.90
C GLY A 96 -3.74 9.42 -7.64
N ASP A 97 -4.30 10.18 -8.60
CA ASP A 97 -4.66 11.59 -8.40
C ASP A 97 -5.63 11.76 -7.21
N ASP A 98 -6.65 10.90 -7.11
CA ASP A 98 -7.60 10.91 -5.98
C ASP A 98 -6.90 10.53 -4.67
N ALA A 99 -5.89 9.65 -4.70
CA ALA A 99 -5.08 9.32 -3.53
C ALA A 99 -4.29 10.54 -3.02
N LEU A 100 -3.73 11.34 -3.93
CA LEU A 100 -3.03 12.59 -3.61
C LEU A 100 -3.99 13.67 -3.09
N LEU A 101 -5.20 13.75 -3.65
CA LEU A 101 -6.25 14.62 -3.12
C LEU A 101 -6.62 14.26 -1.68
N VAL A 102 -6.77 12.96 -1.37
CA VAL A 102 -7.02 12.50 0.01
C VAL A 102 -5.86 12.87 0.94
N PHE A 103 -4.61 12.75 0.49
CA PHE A 103 -3.46 13.19 1.26
C PHE A 103 -3.46 14.71 1.52
N GLN A 104 -3.91 15.50 0.54
CA GLN A 104 -4.08 16.94 0.71
C GLN A 104 -5.19 17.27 1.70
N GLU A 105 -6.36 16.63 1.59
CA GLU A 105 -7.47 16.76 2.54
C GLU A 105 -7.03 16.42 3.98
N MET A 106 -6.24 15.36 4.16
CA MET A 106 -5.69 14.96 5.47
C MET A 106 -4.91 16.10 6.14
N LYS A 107 -4.06 16.79 5.37
CA LYS A 107 -3.27 17.94 5.85
C LYS A 107 -4.16 19.14 6.14
N GLU A 108 -5.16 19.41 5.31
CA GLU A 108 -6.11 20.52 5.48
C GLU A 108 -7.02 20.34 6.71
N GLU A 109 -7.40 19.11 7.02
CA GLU A 109 -8.10 18.75 8.26
C GLU A 109 -7.16 18.75 9.50
N GLY A 110 -5.88 19.11 9.31
CA GLY A 110 -4.91 19.23 10.40
C GLY A 110 -4.35 17.90 10.90
N THR A 111 -4.59 16.79 10.19
CA THR A 111 -4.01 15.49 10.53
C THR A 111 -2.58 15.45 10.02
N ARG A 112 -1.61 15.35 10.92
CA ARG A 112 -0.18 15.33 10.58
C ARG A 112 0.18 14.01 9.90
N PRO A 113 0.75 14.03 8.68
CA PRO A 113 1.31 12.83 8.04
C PRO A 113 2.39 12.17 8.89
N GLU A 114 2.38 10.84 8.89
CA GLU A 114 3.38 9.99 9.54
C GLU A 114 4.21 9.24 8.49
N SER A 115 5.26 8.55 8.93
CA SER A 115 6.14 7.75 8.08
C SER A 115 5.35 6.86 7.10
N GLU A 116 4.44 6.04 7.60
CA GLU A 116 3.60 5.16 6.76
C GLU A 116 2.74 5.96 5.75
N THR A 117 2.35 7.18 6.08
CA THR A 117 1.56 8.03 5.17
C THR A 117 2.38 8.40 3.94
N PHE A 118 3.66 8.72 4.12
CA PHE A 118 4.56 9.04 3.01
C PHE A 118 4.86 7.81 2.15
N ALA A 119 5.07 6.63 2.74
CA ALA A 119 5.20 5.39 1.98
C ALA A 119 4.00 5.17 1.04
N LEU A 120 2.76 5.35 1.55
CA LEU A 120 1.54 5.20 0.73
C LEU A 120 1.43 6.24 -0.39
N VAL A 121 1.80 7.50 -0.11
CA VAL A 121 1.77 8.59 -1.11
C VAL A 121 2.83 8.36 -2.19
N LEU A 122 4.04 7.93 -1.81
CA LEU A 122 5.10 7.60 -2.76
C LEU A 122 4.72 6.41 -3.63
N ALA A 123 4.11 5.37 -3.05
CA ALA A 123 3.57 4.24 -3.81
C ALA A 123 2.47 4.66 -4.81
N ALA A 124 1.64 5.65 -4.44
CA ALA A 124 0.68 6.25 -5.37
C ALA A 124 1.39 6.94 -6.55
N CYS A 125 2.41 7.75 -6.26
CA CYS A 125 3.22 8.43 -7.28
C CYS A 125 3.95 7.42 -8.18
N ALA A 126 4.45 6.31 -7.62
CA ALA A 126 5.14 5.27 -8.38
C ALA A 126 4.22 4.64 -9.44
N ARG A 127 2.95 4.41 -9.09
CA ARG A 127 1.97 3.76 -9.97
C ARG A 127 1.45 4.65 -11.09
N GLU A 128 1.41 5.96 -10.85
CA GLU A 128 1.03 6.96 -11.86
C GLU A 128 2.24 7.54 -12.62
N GLU A 129 3.45 7.01 -12.38
CA GLU A 129 4.72 7.52 -12.96
C GLU A 129 4.92 9.03 -12.70
N ALA A 130 4.40 9.53 -11.58
CA ALA A 130 4.45 10.94 -11.20
C ALA A 130 5.79 11.29 -10.53
N VAL A 131 6.86 11.29 -11.33
CA VAL A 131 8.25 11.44 -10.84
C VAL A 131 8.47 12.71 -10.03
N GLU A 132 8.09 13.87 -10.58
CA GLU A 132 8.30 15.17 -9.93
C GLU A 132 7.56 15.26 -8.60
N GLU A 133 6.27 14.90 -8.58
CA GLU A 133 5.41 14.91 -7.39
C GLU A 133 5.96 13.95 -6.30
N GLY A 134 6.35 12.74 -6.70
CA GLY A 134 6.89 11.73 -5.79
C GLY A 134 8.19 12.18 -5.12
N LEU A 135 9.13 12.74 -5.89
CA LEU A 135 10.38 13.27 -5.34
C LEU A 135 10.13 14.48 -4.43
N LEU A 136 9.21 15.37 -4.78
CA LEU A 136 8.80 16.49 -3.92
C LEU A 136 8.25 15.99 -2.58
N HIS A 137 7.38 14.97 -2.59
CA HIS A 137 6.86 14.38 -1.36
C HIS A 137 7.93 13.70 -0.53
N PHE A 138 8.84 12.95 -1.16
CA PHE A 138 9.99 12.34 -0.48
C PHE A 138 10.86 13.39 0.22
N GLU A 139 11.16 14.50 -0.46
CA GLU A 139 11.94 15.59 0.14
C GLU A 139 11.20 16.30 1.28
N SER A 140 9.88 16.46 1.16
CA SER A 140 9.06 17.14 2.16
C SER A 140 9.01 16.41 3.51
N MET A 141 9.34 15.11 3.56
CA MET A 141 9.40 14.32 4.81
C MET A 141 10.24 14.98 5.91
N LYS A 142 11.32 15.69 5.51
CA LYS A 142 12.18 16.43 6.45
C LYS A 142 11.44 17.52 7.21
N GLU A 143 10.45 18.15 6.60
CA GLU A 143 9.62 19.20 7.21
C GLU A 143 8.70 18.63 8.30
N TYR A 144 8.37 17.34 8.18
CA TYR A 144 7.63 16.58 9.18
C TYR A 144 8.54 15.93 10.23
N GLY A 145 9.87 16.08 10.11
CA GLY A 145 10.84 15.43 10.99
C GLY A 145 10.89 13.91 10.80
N ILE A 146 10.49 13.43 9.63
CA ILE A 146 10.46 12.00 9.30
C ILE A 146 11.77 11.63 8.60
N VAL A 147 12.45 10.62 9.14
CA VAL A 147 13.65 10.04 8.52
C VAL A 147 13.20 8.94 7.56
N PRO A 148 13.58 8.99 6.27
CA PRO A 148 13.22 7.95 5.32
C PRO A 148 13.72 6.57 5.73
N THR A 149 12.83 5.59 5.69
CA THR A 149 13.12 4.16 5.87
C THR A 149 13.34 3.47 4.52
N MET A 150 13.74 2.20 4.55
CA MET A 150 13.88 1.36 3.35
C MET A 150 12.63 1.36 2.46
N GLU A 151 11.44 1.35 3.06
CA GLU A 151 10.16 1.40 2.35
C GLU A 151 10.04 2.67 1.47
N HIS A 152 10.46 3.83 1.99
CA HIS A 152 10.43 5.08 1.22
C HIS A 152 11.46 5.08 0.09
N TYR A 153 12.67 4.56 0.36
CA TYR A 153 13.70 4.45 -0.67
C TYR A 153 13.25 3.51 -1.79
N MET A 154 12.60 2.39 -1.45
CA MET A 154 12.04 1.46 -2.41
C MET A 154 10.98 2.14 -3.28
N GLU A 155 10.09 2.96 -2.70
CA GLU A 155 9.10 3.67 -3.52
C GLU A 155 9.74 4.73 -4.44
N VAL A 156 10.80 5.41 -4.03
CA VAL A 156 11.56 6.30 -4.95
C VAL A 156 12.18 5.51 -6.10
N ILE A 157 12.75 4.33 -5.82
CA ILE A 157 13.28 3.43 -6.85
C ILE A 157 12.16 2.98 -7.79
N ASN A 158 10.97 2.66 -7.28
CA ASN A 158 9.81 2.31 -8.09
C ASN A 158 9.33 3.49 -8.95
N ILE A 159 9.30 4.71 -8.41
CA ILE A 159 8.94 5.93 -9.14
C ILE A 159 9.85 6.13 -10.36
N LEU A 160 11.17 6.11 -10.16
CA LEU A 160 12.14 6.33 -11.21
C LEU A 160 12.20 5.15 -12.19
N GLY A 161 12.17 3.92 -11.65
CA GLY A 161 12.23 2.68 -12.41
C GLY A 161 11.03 2.50 -13.34
N ASN A 162 9.80 2.74 -12.88
CA ASN A 162 8.60 2.68 -13.72
C ASN A 162 8.65 3.71 -14.87
N ALA A 163 9.22 4.89 -14.60
CA ALA A 163 9.40 5.94 -15.61
C ALA A 163 10.58 5.68 -16.57
N GLY A 164 11.32 4.58 -16.40
CA GLY A 164 12.50 4.24 -17.21
C GLY A 164 13.73 5.10 -16.94
N GLN A 165 13.76 5.84 -15.84
CA GLN A 165 14.87 6.71 -15.42
C GLN A 165 15.95 5.90 -14.68
N LEU A 166 16.54 4.92 -15.39
CA LEU A 166 17.39 3.90 -14.76
C LEU A 166 18.74 4.47 -14.27
N ASN A 167 19.29 5.48 -14.96
CA ASN A 167 20.50 6.16 -14.52
C ASN A 167 20.27 6.87 -13.17
N GLU A 168 19.13 7.53 -13.04
CA GLU A 168 18.71 8.22 -11.81
C GLU A 168 18.49 7.23 -10.67
N VAL A 169 18.00 6.01 -10.96
CA VAL A 169 17.92 4.92 -9.97
C VAL A 169 19.31 4.52 -9.47
N GLU A 170 20.27 4.29 -10.38
CA GLU A 170 21.65 3.94 -10.03
C GLU A 170 22.28 5.05 -9.16
N GLU A 171 22.23 6.30 -9.61
CA GLU A 171 22.74 7.46 -8.86
C GLU A 171 22.07 7.59 -7.49
N PHE A 172 20.76 7.34 -7.41
CA PHE A 172 20.04 7.38 -6.16
C PHE A 172 20.57 6.32 -5.18
N ILE A 173 20.71 5.06 -5.61
CA ILE A 173 21.21 3.96 -4.79
C ILE A 173 22.64 4.26 -4.31
N GLU A 174 23.54 4.68 -5.21
CA GLU A 174 24.93 5.00 -4.87
C GLU A 174 25.06 6.16 -3.87
N SER A 175 24.12 7.11 -3.91
CA SER A 175 24.15 8.29 -3.04
C SER A 175 23.77 8.03 -1.58
N LYS A 176 23.15 6.88 -1.25
CA LYS A 176 22.55 6.67 0.08
C LYS A 176 23.42 5.83 1.02
N PRO A 177 23.37 6.10 2.34
CA PRO A 177 24.19 5.42 3.33
C PRO A 177 23.59 4.07 3.77
N PHE A 178 23.01 3.30 2.85
CA PHE A 178 22.49 1.96 3.15
C PHE A 178 23.12 0.94 2.19
N GLN A 179 23.29 -0.29 2.67
CA GLN A 179 23.65 -1.41 1.80
C GLN A 179 22.38 -1.90 1.12
N PRO A 180 22.28 -1.86 -0.22
CA PRO A 180 21.07 -2.28 -0.89
C PRO A 180 20.83 -3.77 -0.66
N GLU A 181 19.65 -4.10 -0.13
CA GLU A 181 19.19 -5.47 0.08
C GLU A 181 18.78 -6.13 -1.25
N ASP A 182 18.51 -7.44 -1.24
CA ASP A 182 18.15 -8.20 -2.44
C ASP A 182 16.95 -7.59 -3.18
N ASP A 183 15.96 -7.07 -2.46
CA ASP A 183 14.72 -6.52 -3.04
C ASP A 183 15.01 -5.33 -3.98
N ILE A 184 16.01 -4.50 -3.68
CA ILE A 184 16.39 -3.36 -4.54
C ILE A 184 16.97 -3.85 -5.87
N TRP A 185 17.89 -4.81 -5.82
CA TRP A 185 18.51 -5.33 -7.03
C TRP A 185 17.52 -6.19 -7.84
N GLU A 186 16.61 -6.91 -7.18
CA GLU A 186 15.51 -7.60 -7.88
C GLU A 186 14.61 -6.61 -8.61
N ALA A 187 14.27 -5.46 -8.00
CA ALA A 187 13.52 -4.41 -8.67
C ALA A 187 14.29 -3.79 -9.83
N LEU A 188 15.57 -3.43 -9.64
CA LEU A 188 16.41 -2.85 -10.68
C LEU A 188 16.55 -3.77 -11.90
N ARG A 189 16.80 -5.07 -11.67
CA ARG A 189 16.82 -6.08 -12.73
C ARG A 189 15.49 -6.13 -13.49
N ASN A 190 14.36 -6.09 -12.76
CA ASN A 190 13.04 -6.10 -13.40
C ASN A 190 12.82 -4.85 -14.27
N PHE A 191 13.21 -3.66 -13.80
CA PHE A 191 13.12 -2.43 -14.59
C PHE A 191 14.02 -2.47 -15.81
N ALA A 192 15.29 -2.87 -15.65
CA ALA A 192 16.24 -3.05 -16.74
C ALA A 192 15.67 -3.96 -17.83
N ARG A 193 15.10 -5.10 -17.45
CA ARG A 193 14.44 -6.03 -18.37
C ARG A 193 13.21 -5.44 -19.07
N ILE A 194 12.37 -4.68 -18.35
CA ILE A 194 11.17 -4.02 -18.92
C ILE A 194 11.57 -2.98 -19.98
N HIS A 195 12.65 -2.23 -19.71
CA HIS A 195 13.12 -1.16 -20.58
C HIS A 195 14.18 -1.60 -21.61
N GLY A 196 14.65 -2.84 -21.54
CA GLY A 196 15.62 -3.42 -22.49
C GLY A 196 17.07 -3.02 -22.25
N ASP A 197 17.41 -2.60 -21.02
CA ASP A 197 18.77 -2.27 -20.62
C ASP A 197 19.52 -3.54 -20.17
N MET A 198 20.11 -4.25 -21.12
CA MET A 198 20.81 -5.53 -20.86
C MET A 198 22.04 -5.36 -19.96
N ASP A 199 22.75 -4.23 -20.08
CA ASP A 199 23.97 -4.00 -19.30
C ASP A 199 23.63 -3.76 -17.81
N LEU A 200 22.53 -3.08 -17.53
CA LEU A 200 22.04 -2.92 -16.16
C LEU A 200 21.40 -4.21 -15.61
N GLU A 201 20.71 -4.98 -16.46
CA GLU A 201 20.16 -6.28 -16.08
C GLU A 201 21.27 -7.24 -15.61
N ASP A 202 22.33 -7.40 -16.42
CA ASP A 202 23.47 -8.26 -16.11
C ASP A 202 24.17 -7.82 -14.81
N ARG A 203 24.40 -6.50 -14.64
CA ARG A 203 25.00 -5.96 -13.40
C ARG A 203 24.15 -6.24 -12.16
N ALA A 204 22.83 -6.06 -12.25
CA ALA A 204 21.94 -6.35 -11.14
C ALA A 204 21.92 -7.85 -10.79
N GLU A 205 22.00 -8.73 -11.79
CA GLU A 205 22.13 -10.19 -11.58
C GLU A 205 23.44 -10.57 -10.88
N GLU A 206 24.56 -9.99 -11.28
CA GLU A 206 25.84 -10.22 -10.63
C GLU A 206 25.82 -9.81 -9.16
N LEU A 207 25.26 -8.64 -8.84
CA LEU A 207 25.14 -8.13 -7.47
C LEU A 207 24.23 -9.01 -6.61
N LEU A 208 23.10 -9.47 -7.13
CA LEU A 208 22.22 -10.43 -6.45
C LEU A 208 22.92 -11.76 -6.16
N ALA A 209 23.72 -12.26 -7.10
CA ALA A 209 24.49 -13.48 -6.91
C ALA A 209 25.56 -13.34 -5.83
N CYS A 210 26.14 -12.13 -5.68
CA CYS A 210 27.07 -11.82 -4.60
C CYS A 210 26.40 -11.80 -3.22
N LEU A 211 25.16 -11.29 -3.13
CA LEU A 211 24.40 -11.23 -1.87
C LEU A 211 23.89 -12.61 -1.44
N ASN A 212 23.45 -13.44 -2.40
CA ASN A 212 22.92 -14.79 -2.17
C ASN A 212 23.64 -15.89 -2.96
N PRO A 213 24.87 -16.27 -2.57
CA PRO A 213 25.67 -17.26 -3.30
C PRO A 213 25.00 -18.64 -3.41
N SER A 214 24.15 -19.02 -2.46
CA SER A 214 23.48 -20.33 -2.42
C SER A 214 22.32 -20.45 -3.42
N LYS A 215 21.63 -19.35 -3.73
CA LYS A 215 20.50 -19.29 -4.67
C LYS A 215 21.00 -19.31 -6.13
N ALA A 216 22.12 -18.64 -6.40
CA ALA A 216 22.80 -18.63 -7.70
C ALA A 216 23.29 -20.02 -8.16
N ILE A 217 23.54 -20.96 -7.23
CA ILE A 217 23.93 -22.34 -7.54
C ILE A 217 22.70 -23.20 -7.91
N ALA A 218 21.52 -22.87 -7.37
CA ALA A 218 20.27 -23.61 -7.64
C ALA A 218 19.73 -23.37 -9.05
N ASP A 219 19.81 -22.13 -9.57
CA ASP A 219 19.36 -21.79 -10.93
C ASP A 219 20.32 -22.27 -12.03
N LYS A 220 21.55 -22.66 -11.67
CA LYS A 220 22.55 -23.24 -12.60
C LYS A 220 22.51 -24.77 -12.67
N LEU A 221 21.65 -25.44 -11.90
CA LEU A 221 21.47 -26.89 -11.99
C LEU A 221 20.60 -27.24 -13.21
N PRO A 222 21.08 -28.07 -14.15
CA PRO A 222 20.29 -28.46 -15.31
C PRO A 222 19.02 -29.17 -14.87
N THR A 223 17.87 -28.72 -15.36
CA THR A 223 16.58 -29.41 -15.16
C THR A 223 16.73 -30.88 -15.55
N PRO A 224 16.34 -31.83 -14.69
CA PRO A 224 16.47 -33.25 -15.00
C PRO A 224 15.71 -33.57 -16.29
N PRO A 225 16.27 -34.41 -17.19
CA PRO A 225 15.64 -34.70 -18.46
C PRO A 225 14.23 -35.27 -18.23
N ARG A 226 13.24 -34.72 -18.94
CA ARG A 226 11.86 -35.23 -18.92
C ARG A 226 11.89 -36.72 -19.26
N LYS A 227 11.41 -37.56 -18.33
CA LYS A 227 11.23 -39.00 -18.58
C LYS A 227 10.29 -39.16 -19.78
N LYS A 228 10.74 -39.91 -20.79
CA LYS A 228 9.94 -40.34 -21.95
C LYS A 228 8.83 -41.27 -21.51
#